data_AF-A0A177AR03-F1
#
_entry.id   AF-A0A177AR03-F1
#
_cell.length_a   1.000
_cell.length_b   1.000
_cell.length_c   1.000
_cell.angle_alpha   90.00
_cell.angle_beta   90.00
_cell.angle_gamma   90.00
#
_symmetry.space_group_name_H-M   'P 1'
#
loop_
_entity.id
_entity.type
_entity.pdbx_description
1 polymer ?
#
loop_
_entity_poly.entity_id
_entity_poly.type
_entity_poly.pdbx_seq_one_letter_code
_entity_poly.pdbx_strand_id
1 'polypeptide(L)'
;MVKQKKIITQFLGIVKVGKTDAETLWLVRSKALGVIVEQFDVIKTFLNLYIQNSTSYVNSANILLDLYSDVNLAYLKFLQPVFSKFESMNRNFQSNRADHCGLIDDLNSFYESLKIRVIKHSNLDTINFDYPSIYLDLPLIDIGYSTRQYLSTFPQIILDTILIVMKQFLIKCIKETSNRISQPVDALNMIKNFSPANILNVNSDFTLLPLSFVDDISMIDTIQEKWRIMRVTDLITYFNNEIPIIDGCRFLAGIYEYRNSCGNQIFKNLAKFALKAYSLHISNTCLERIFFRLAHIKSKCRNRMNIDMLSSLIRIKTTLEVYETSCDKYEPTAEMLSYNLSIYVIILLVS
;
A
#
# COMPACT_ATOMS: atom_id res chain seq x y z
N MET A 1 -13.52 2.30 33.27
CA MET A 1 -14.06 2.03 31.91
C MET A 1 -14.54 3.27 31.14
N VAL A 2 -15.39 4.16 31.68
CA VAL A 2 -15.88 5.36 30.95
C VAL A 2 -14.77 6.36 30.61
N LYS A 3 -13.81 6.60 31.51
CA LYS A 3 -12.63 7.47 31.24
C LYS A 3 -11.67 6.90 30.18
N GLN A 4 -11.41 5.59 30.16
CA GLN A 4 -10.58 4.94 29.14
C GLN A 4 -11.26 4.94 27.75
N LYS A 5 -12.58 4.72 27.68
CA LYS A 5 -13.34 4.91 26.43
C LYS A 5 -13.25 6.37 25.95
N LYS A 6 -13.31 7.35 26.87
CA LYS A 6 -13.18 8.78 26.54
C LYS A 6 -11.77 9.13 26.05
N ILE A 7 -10.72 8.56 26.65
CA ILE A 7 -9.32 8.74 26.25
C ILE A 7 -9.03 8.07 24.89
N ILE A 8 -9.51 6.84 24.66
CA ILE A 8 -9.41 6.17 23.35
C ILE A 8 -10.20 6.97 22.30
N THR A 9 -11.39 7.50 22.64
CA THR A 9 -12.19 8.33 21.74
C THR A 9 -11.58 9.73 21.52
N GLN A 10 -10.85 10.28 22.49
CA GLN A 10 -10.12 11.54 22.38
C GLN A 10 -8.80 11.36 21.62
N PHE A 11 -8.09 10.24 21.78
CA PHE A 11 -6.95 9.88 20.92
C PHE A 11 -7.42 9.62 19.49
N LEU A 12 -8.51 8.86 19.31
CA LEU A 12 -9.20 8.69 18.02
C LEU A 12 -9.79 10.01 17.48
N GLY A 13 -10.07 10.97 18.37
CA GLY A 13 -10.60 12.30 18.08
C GLY A 13 -9.52 13.30 17.64
N ILE A 14 -8.34 13.27 18.28
CA ILE A 14 -7.12 13.95 17.83
C ILE A 14 -6.67 13.38 16.48
N VAL A 15 -6.88 12.07 16.27
CA VAL A 15 -6.76 11.38 14.98
C VAL A 15 -7.81 11.81 13.93
N LYS A 16 -8.85 12.55 14.33
CA LYS A 16 -9.95 13.09 13.50
C LYS A 16 -9.90 14.62 13.30
N VAL A 17 -8.81 15.30 13.64
CA VAL A 17 -8.67 16.74 13.34
C VAL A 17 -8.11 16.94 11.93
N GLY A 18 -9.02 17.17 10.99
CA GLY A 18 -8.69 17.65 9.63
C GLY A 18 -9.74 17.23 8.61
N LYS A 19 -10.63 18.15 8.21
CA LYS A 19 -11.53 18.02 7.04
C LYS A 19 -10.72 18.08 5.73
N THR A 20 -9.86 17.08 5.52
CA THR A 20 -9.17 16.79 4.26
C THR A 20 -8.95 15.29 4.22
N ASP A 21 -9.69 14.59 3.36
CA ASP A 21 -9.53 13.19 2.90
C ASP A 21 -8.81 12.27 3.90
N ALA A 22 -9.55 11.84 4.92
CA ALA A 22 -9.04 11.26 6.17
C ALA A 22 -8.59 9.79 6.11
N GLU A 23 -8.41 9.20 4.93
CA GLU A 23 -8.21 7.74 4.79
C GLU A 23 -6.74 7.31 4.69
N THR A 24 -5.81 8.20 4.28
CA THR A 24 -4.38 7.89 4.05
C THR A 24 -3.41 8.38 5.15
N LEU A 25 -3.92 8.90 6.27
CA LEU A 25 -3.12 9.46 7.38
C LEU A 25 -2.29 8.45 8.21
N TRP A 26 -2.32 7.16 7.89
CA TRP A 26 -1.55 6.14 8.63
C TRP A 26 -0.03 6.37 8.58
N LEU A 27 0.48 6.89 7.46
CA LEU A 27 1.91 7.20 7.27
C LEU A 27 2.40 8.30 8.24
N VAL A 28 1.58 9.32 8.45
CA VAL A 28 1.90 10.42 9.39
C VAL A 28 1.76 9.94 10.83
N ARG A 29 0.80 9.06 11.10
CA ARG A 29 0.50 8.56 12.45
C ARG A 29 1.59 7.65 13.03
N SER A 30 2.19 6.78 12.22
CA SER A 30 3.28 5.91 12.68
C SER A 30 4.51 6.73 13.13
N LYS A 31 4.93 7.72 12.33
CA LYS A 31 6.02 8.64 12.70
C LYS A 31 5.71 9.47 13.94
N ALA A 32 4.51 10.06 14.01
CA ALA A 32 4.07 10.83 15.17
C ALA A 32 4.05 9.98 16.45
N LEU A 33 3.57 8.74 16.35
CA LEU A 33 3.54 7.81 17.47
C LEU A 33 4.96 7.41 17.91
N GLY A 34 5.89 7.23 16.97
CA GLY A 34 7.32 7.04 17.26
C GLY A 34 7.89 8.18 18.10
N VAL A 35 7.67 9.43 17.69
CA VAL A 35 8.13 10.63 18.43
C VAL A 35 7.50 10.71 19.82
N ILE A 36 6.19 10.45 19.94
CA ILE A 36 5.49 10.49 21.24
C ILE A 36 6.05 9.43 22.19
N VAL A 37 6.33 8.22 21.70
CA VAL A 37 6.89 7.14 22.53
C VAL A 37 8.33 7.45 22.95
N GLU A 38 9.13 8.02 22.05
CA GLU A 38 10.53 8.37 22.31
C GLU A 38 10.65 9.54 23.30
N GLN A 39 9.83 10.57 23.13
CA GLN A 39 9.84 11.78 23.97
C GLN A 39 8.85 11.71 25.14
N PHE A 40 8.33 10.53 25.48
CA PHE A 40 7.22 10.41 26.42
C PHE A 40 7.51 11.06 27.78
N ASP A 41 8.66 10.74 28.37
CA ASP A 41 9.07 11.28 29.68
C ASP A 41 9.44 12.76 29.60
N VAL A 42 10.04 13.20 28.48
CA VAL A 42 10.37 14.61 28.25
C VAL A 42 9.11 15.46 28.19
N ILE A 43 8.10 15.03 27.42
CA ILE A 43 6.85 15.76 27.28
C ILE A 43 6.07 15.74 28.60
N LYS A 44 6.04 14.61 29.31
CA LYS A 44 5.43 14.50 30.63
C LYS A 44 6.07 15.48 31.63
N THR A 45 7.40 15.56 31.64
CA THR A 45 8.16 16.48 32.50
C THR A 45 7.89 17.94 32.12
N PHE A 46 7.90 18.25 30.83
CA PHE A 46 7.58 19.58 30.32
C PHE A 46 6.17 20.03 30.73
N LEU A 47 5.16 19.17 30.60
CA LEU A 47 3.78 19.48 31.00
C LEU A 47 3.69 19.75 32.51
N ASN A 48 4.36 18.94 33.34
CA ASN A 48 4.43 19.17 34.78
C ASN A 48 5.05 20.53 35.13
N LEU A 49 6.18 20.88 34.50
CA LEU A 49 6.84 22.17 34.70
C LEU A 49 5.98 23.34 34.21
N TYR A 50 5.27 23.16 33.09
CA TYR A 50 4.38 24.18 32.55
C TYR A 50 3.21 24.46 33.50
N ILE A 51 2.58 23.42 34.06
CA ILE A 51 1.49 23.53 35.03
C ILE A 51 1.93 24.26 36.31
N GLN A 52 3.17 24.03 36.76
CA GLN A 52 3.72 24.69 37.94
C GLN A 52 4.05 26.17 37.72
N ASN A 53 4.51 26.54 36.53
CA ASN A 53 5.08 27.86 36.26
C ASN A 53 4.17 28.81 35.46
N SER A 54 3.06 28.33 34.90
CA SER A 54 2.19 29.12 34.02
C SER A 54 0.78 29.24 34.58
N THR A 55 0.13 30.39 34.37
CA THR A 55 -1.29 30.61 34.72
C THR A 55 -2.23 30.38 33.53
N SER A 56 -1.70 30.38 32.31
CA SER A 56 -2.48 30.21 31.08
C SER A 56 -2.53 28.76 30.62
N TYR A 57 -3.68 28.33 30.08
CA TYR A 57 -3.90 26.99 29.50
C TYR A 57 -3.60 25.79 30.43
N VAL A 58 -3.54 26.01 31.75
CA VAL A 58 -3.26 24.96 32.75
C VAL A 58 -4.26 23.80 32.65
N ASN A 59 -5.54 24.09 32.44
CA ASN A 59 -6.56 23.06 32.28
C ASN A 59 -6.29 22.16 31.06
N SER A 60 -5.84 22.74 29.94
CA SER A 60 -5.45 21.97 28.75
C SER A 60 -4.21 21.13 29.00
N ALA A 61 -3.22 21.68 29.70
CA ALA A 61 -2.01 20.95 30.08
C ALA A 61 -2.31 19.77 31.02
N ASN A 62 -3.21 19.95 31.99
CA ASN A 62 -3.67 18.88 32.87
C ASN A 62 -4.38 17.75 32.09
N ILE A 63 -5.27 18.11 31.15
CA ILE A 63 -5.94 17.12 30.29
C ILE A 63 -4.93 16.35 29.45
N LEU A 64 -3.89 17.02 28.94
CA LEU A 64 -2.83 16.35 28.18
C LEU A 64 -1.97 15.47 29.09
N LEU A 65 -1.62 15.93 30.29
CA LEU A 65 -0.83 15.16 31.26
C LEU A 65 -1.53 13.87 31.69
N ASP A 66 -2.85 13.90 31.85
CA ASP A 66 -3.67 12.70 32.11
C ASP A 66 -3.50 11.61 31.02
N LEU A 67 -3.10 11.99 29.81
CA LEU A 67 -2.80 11.05 28.73
C LEU A 67 -1.41 10.39 28.89
N TYR A 68 -0.48 10.98 29.64
CA TYR A 68 0.89 10.45 29.85
C TYR A 68 0.98 9.48 31.04
N SER A 69 0.08 8.49 31.05
CA SER A 69 0.09 7.38 32.01
C SER A 69 0.87 6.17 31.50
N ASP A 70 1.40 5.35 32.41
CA ASP A 70 2.16 4.15 32.06
C ASP A 70 1.30 3.15 31.26
N VAL A 71 0.00 3.07 31.57
CA VAL A 71 -0.98 2.26 30.81
C VAL A 71 -1.07 2.73 29.36
N ASN A 72 -1.11 4.05 29.12
CA ASN A 72 -1.14 4.59 27.78
C ASN A 72 0.21 4.41 27.07
N LEU A 73 1.34 4.53 27.78
CA LEU A 73 2.66 4.24 27.21
C LEU A 73 2.76 2.77 26.78
N ALA A 74 2.27 1.83 27.60
CA ALA A 74 2.22 0.41 27.23
C ALA A 74 1.41 0.19 25.96
N TYR A 75 0.26 0.85 25.84
CA TYR A 75 -0.56 0.78 24.64
C TYR A 75 0.12 1.42 23.42
N LEU A 76 0.80 2.56 23.56
CA LEU A 76 1.54 3.20 22.47
C LEU A 76 2.73 2.34 22.00
N LYS A 77 3.48 1.73 22.94
CA LYS A 77 4.55 0.77 22.62
C LYS A 77 4.03 -0.45 21.84
N PHE A 78 2.82 -0.92 22.16
CA PHE A 78 2.13 -1.96 21.39
C PHE A 78 1.72 -1.49 19.99
N LEU A 79 1.17 -0.28 19.88
CA LEU A 79 0.70 0.25 18.59
C LEU A 79 1.86 0.48 17.61
N GLN A 80 3.00 0.97 18.08
CA GLN A 80 4.15 1.35 17.24
C GLN A 80 4.56 0.29 16.20
N PRO A 81 4.88 -0.97 16.58
CA PRO A 81 5.26 -1.99 15.62
C PRO A 81 4.11 -2.48 14.73
N VAL A 82 2.85 -2.30 15.15
CA VAL A 82 1.69 -2.66 14.32
C VAL A 82 1.49 -1.60 13.24
N PHE A 83 1.50 -0.33 13.62
CA PHE A 83 1.35 0.81 12.71
C PHE A 83 2.50 0.90 11.70
N SER A 84 3.74 0.62 12.11
CA SER A 84 4.89 0.66 11.21
C SER A 84 4.77 -0.37 10.07
N LYS A 85 4.20 -1.56 10.34
CA LYS A 85 3.91 -2.55 9.29
C LYS A 85 2.84 -2.07 8.31
N PHE A 86 1.74 -1.48 8.82
CA PHE A 86 0.72 -0.86 7.95
C PHE A 86 1.31 0.28 7.11
N GLU A 87 2.18 1.11 7.70
CA GLU A 87 2.89 2.17 6.98
C GLU A 87 3.75 1.59 5.86
N SER A 88 4.54 0.56 6.17
CA SER A 88 5.41 -0.11 5.19
C SER A 88 4.59 -0.68 4.04
N MET A 89 3.49 -1.36 4.33
CA MET A 89 2.63 -1.94 3.30
C MET A 89 2.04 -0.85 2.40
N ASN A 90 1.48 0.21 2.98
CA ASN A 90 0.95 1.34 2.21
C ASN A 90 2.03 1.99 1.32
N ARG A 91 3.26 2.12 1.83
CA ARG A 91 4.39 2.65 1.06
C ARG A 91 4.73 1.75 -0.15
N ASN A 92 4.68 0.44 0.03
CA ASN A 92 4.89 -0.52 -1.06
C ASN A 92 3.83 -0.36 -2.15
N PHE A 93 2.54 -0.26 -1.77
CA PHE A 93 1.44 -0.03 -2.72
C PHE A 93 1.47 1.35 -3.41
N GLN A 94 2.10 2.34 -2.78
CA GLN A 94 2.30 3.68 -3.37
C GLN A 94 3.54 3.75 -4.27
N SER A 95 4.41 2.74 -4.26
CA SER A 95 5.59 2.69 -5.13
C SER A 95 5.20 2.68 -6.61
N ASN A 96 6.03 3.32 -7.44
CA ASN A 96 5.85 3.33 -8.89
C ASN A 96 6.53 2.14 -9.58
N ARG A 97 7.36 1.38 -8.85
CA ARG A 97 8.20 0.30 -9.39
C ARG A 97 7.88 -1.07 -8.79
N ALA A 98 6.87 -1.16 -7.93
CA ALA A 98 6.53 -2.41 -7.29
C ALA A 98 5.79 -3.33 -8.27
N ASP A 99 6.25 -4.56 -8.42
CA ASP A 99 5.52 -5.59 -9.13
C ASP A 99 4.20 -5.87 -8.42
N HIS A 100 3.12 -5.74 -9.16
CA HIS A 100 1.79 -5.86 -8.61
C HIS A 100 1.53 -7.27 -8.04
N CYS A 101 2.11 -8.29 -8.66
CA CYS A 101 1.99 -9.67 -8.21
C CYS A 101 2.72 -9.90 -6.89
N GLY A 102 3.98 -9.43 -6.76
CA GLY A 102 4.72 -9.46 -5.50
C GLY A 102 4.02 -8.70 -4.36
N LEU A 103 3.35 -7.58 -4.64
CA LEU A 103 2.59 -6.83 -3.64
C LEU A 103 1.42 -7.62 -3.03
N ILE A 104 0.80 -8.52 -3.79
CA ILE A 104 -0.28 -9.38 -3.28
C ILE A 104 0.28 -10.38 -2.27
N ASP A 105 1.43 -10.99 -2.58
CA ASP A 105 2.08 -11.95 -1.69
C ASP A 105 2.56 -11.28 -0.39
N ASP A 106 3.09 -10.06 -0.50
CA ASP A 106 3.42 -9.20 0.65
C ASP A 106 2.17 -8.91 1.51
N LEU A 107 1.05 -8.55 0.88
CA LEU A 107 -0.21 -8.26 1.57
C LEU A 107 -0.76 -9.50 2.29
N ASN A 108 -0.74 -10.67 1.64
CA ASN A 108 -1.16 -11.93 2.23
C ASN A 108 -0.27 -12.33 3.40
N SER A 109 1.05 -12.21 3.25
CA SER A 109 2.02 -12.48 4.32
C SER A 109 1.80 -11.55 5.52
N PHE A 110 1.52 -10.27 5.27
CA PHE A 110 1.18 -9.32 6.32
C PHE A 110 -0.12 -9.69 7.04
N TYR A 111 -1.17 -10.04 6.29
CA TYR A 111 -2.45 -10.47 6.84
C TYR A 111 -2.31 -11.71 7.72
N GLU A 112 -1.59 -12.74 7.26
CA GLU A 112 -1.30 -13.93 8.06
C GLU A 112 -0.47 -13.59 9.31
N SER A 113 0.48 -12.66 9.20
CA SER A 113 1.26 -12.20 10.35
C SER A 113 0.42 -11.49 11.42
N LEU A 114 -0.72 -10.89 11.05
CA LEU A 114 -1.68 -10.32 12.00
C LEU A 114 -2.56 -11.42 12.60
N LYS A 115 -3.02 -12.37 11.79
CA LYS A 115 -3.86 -13.50 12.23
C LYS A 115 -3.19 -14.33 13.31
N ILE A 116 -1.93 -14.73 13.09
CA ILE A 116 -1.17 -15.58 14.03
C ILE A 116 -1.07 -14.97 15.44
N ARG A 117 -1.19 -13.65 15.56
CA ARG A 117 -1.10 -12.97 16.87
C ARG A 117 -2.33 -13.20 17.76
N VAL A 118 -3.48 -13.51 17.17
CA VAL A 118 -4.78 -13.52 17.90
C VAL A 118 -5.65 -14.70 17.59
N ILE A 119 -5.45 -15.39 16.48
CA ILE A 119 -6.31 -16.48 16.01
C ILE A 119 -5.65 -17.81 16.35
N LYS A 120 -6.41 -18.75 16.91
CA LYS A 120 -6.00 -20.15 17.07
C LYS A 120 -5.78 -20.74 15.69
N HIS A 121 -4.67 -21.42 15.45
CA HIS A 121 -4.39 -22.02 14.14
C HIS A 121 -5.60 -22.83 13.64
N SER A 122 -6.29 -22.32 12.63
CA SER A 122 -7.44 -22.99 12.02
C SER A 122 -7.17 -23.15 10.53
N ASN A 123 -7.21 -24.39 10.04
CA ASN A 123 -7.06 -24.74 8.61
C ASN A 123 -8.31 -24.33 7.79
N LEU A 124 -9.04 -23.30 8.23
CA LEU A 124 -10.28 -22.88 7.59
C LEU A 124 -9.97 -21.73 6.63
N ASP A 125 -10.26 -21.96 5.35
CA ASP A 125 -10.11 -20.97 4.26
C ASP A 125 -10.97 -19.71 4.50
N THR A 126 -12.04 -19.85 5.28
CA THR A 126 -12.91 -18.73 5.68
C THR A 126 -13.01 -18.65 7.20
N ILE A 127 -12.56 -17.52 7.75
CA ILE A 127 -12.61 -17.26 9.19
C ILE A 127 -13.87 -16.45 9.47
N ASN A 128 -14.81 -17.05 10.19
CA ASN A 128 -15.93 -16.30 10.74
C ASN A 128 -15.49 -15.64 12.06
N PHE A 129 -15.26 -14.34 12.00
CA PHE A 129 -14.81 -13.52 13.12
C PHE A 129 -15.88 -13.27 14.20
N ASP A 130 -17.11 -13.76 14.02
CA ASP A 130 -18.19 -13.61 15.00
C ASP A 130 -18.13 -14.67 16.11
N TYR A 131 -17.40 -15.76 15.90
CA TYR A 131 -17.24 -16.80 16.91
C TYR A 131 -16.08 -16.48 17.87
N PRO A 132 -16.31 -16.34 19.19
CA PRO A 132 -15.23 -16.08 20.13
C PRO A 132 -14.20 -17.21 20.22
N SER A 133 -14.61 -18.44 19.89
CA SER A 133 -13.80 -19.66 20.00
C SER A 133 -12.57 -19.66 19.09
N ILE A 134 -12.58 -18.88 18.00
CA ILE A 134 -11.45 -18.79 17.06
C ILE A 134 -10.28 -18.00 17.63
N TYR A 135 -10.48 -17.18 18.67
CA TYR A 135 -9.44 -16.33 19.21
C TYR A 135 -8.64 -17.02 20.30
N LEU A 136 -7.35 -16.70 20.38
CA LEU A 136 -6.45 -17.06 21.46
C LEU A 136 -6.92 -16.46 22.79
N ASP A 137 -6.67 -17.19 23.86
CA ASP A 137 -6.87 -16.71 25.23
C ASP A 137 -5.86 -15.59 25.53
N LEU A 138 -6.22 -14.66 26.41
CA LEU A 138 -5.44 -13.44 26.70
C LEU A 138 -3.92 -13.65 26.90
N PRO A 139 -3.44 -14.64 27.69
CA PRO A 139 -2.00 -14.81 27.90
C PRO A 139 -1.23 -15.25 26.65
N LEU A 140 -1.92 -15.91 25.71
CA LEU A 140 -1.34 -16.48 24.48
C LEU A 140 -1.28 -15.47 23.32
N ILE A 141 -1.84 -14.28 23.48
CA ILE A 141 -1.84 -13.25 22.43
C ILE A 141 -0.43 -12.68 22.26
N ASP A 142 -0.01 -12.55 21.01
CA ASP A 142 1.24 -11.87 20.66
C ASP A 142 1.02 -10.36 20.53
N ILE A 143 1.43 -9.64 21.58
CA ILE A 143 1.46 -8.18 21.68
C ILE A 143 2.85 -7.59 21.37
N GLY A 144 3.81 -8.42 20.97
CA GLY A 144 5.21 -8.06 20.76
C GLY A 144 6.07 -8.12 22.01
N TYR A 145 7.36 -8.40 21.81
CA TYR A 145 8.36 -8.59 22.86
C TYR A 145 8.53 -7.35 23.76
N SER A 146 8.79 -6.18 23.15
CA SER A 146 9.03 -4.92 23.88
C SER A 146 7.84 -4.53 24.76
N THR A 147 6.61 -4.67 24.25
CA THR A 147 5.39 -4.45 25.02
C THR A 147 5.29 -5.42 26.19
N ARG A 148 5.55 -6.71 25.96
CA ARG A 148 5.46 -7.73 27.01
C ARG A 148 6.50 -7.52 28.12
N GLN A 149 7.70 -7.09 27.76
CA GLN A 149 8.73 -6.71 28.73
C GLN A 149 8.34 -5.48 29.54
N TYR A 150 7.68 -4.49 28.92
CA TYR A 150 7.20 -3.32 29.65
C TYR A 150 6.00 -3.65 30.56
N LEU A 151 5.10 -4.55 30.13
CA LEU A 151 3.96 -4.97 30.95
C LEU A 151 4.36 -5.84 32.15
N SER A 152 5.52 -6.49 32.16
CA SER A 152 5.95 -7.29 33.31
C SER A 152 6.18 -6.46 34.57
N THR A 153 6.28 -5.13 34.46
CA THR A 153 6.37 -4.20 35.59
C THR A 153 5.02 -3.81 36.18
N PHE A 154 3.90 -4.24 35.58
CA PHE A 154 2.55 -3.84 35.98
C PHE A 154 1.91 -4.82 36.96
N PRO A 155 1.00 -4.36 37.84
CA PRO A 155 0.21 -5.25 38.67
C PRO A 155 -0.73 -6.13 37.83
N GLN A 156 -0.85 -7.41 38.21
CA GLN A 156 -1.66 -8.40 37.49
C GLN A 156 -3.13 -7.97 37.28
N ILE A 157 -3.69 -7.22 38.24
CA ILE A 157 -5.08 -6.72 38.21
C ILE A 157 -5.37 -5.86 36.96
N ILE A 158 -4.37 -5.12 36.46
CA ILE A 158 -4.55 -4.18 35.35
C ILE A 158 -4.23 -4.85 34.01
N LEU A 159 -3.40 -5.90 34.02
CA LEU A 159 -2.90 -6.56 32.81
C LEU A 159 -4.03 -7.08 31.91
N ASP A 160 -5.00 -7.80 32.46
CA ASP A 160 -6.10 -8.36 31.67
C ASP A 160 -6.90 -7.26 30.97
N THR A 161 -7.12 -6.14 31.65
CA THR A 161 -7.83 -4.98 31.08
C THR A 161 -7.07 -4.41 29.90
N ILE A 162 -5.75 -4.28 30.00
CA ILE A 162 -4.89 -3.78 28.91
C ILE A 162 -4.86 -4.76 27.74
N LEU A 163 -4.67 -6.05 28.03
CA LEU A 163 -4.61 -7.11 27.02
C LEU A 163 -5.91 -7.23 26.23
N ILE A 164 -7.07 -7.06 26.87
CA ILE A 164 -8.38 -7.03 26.18
C ILE A 164 -8.41 -5.91 25.14
N VAL A 165 -7.94 -4.71 25.48
CA VAL A 165 -7.94 -3.57 24.54
C VAL A 165 -6.99 -3.82 23.37
N MET A 166 -5.78 -4.33 23.64
CA MET A 166 -4.80 -4.69 22.61
C MET A 166 -5.34 -5.80 21.68
N LYS A 167 -6.00 -6.83 22.25
CA LYS A 167 -6.69 -7.89 21.50
C LYS A 167 -7.74 -7.31 20.57
N GLN A 168 -8.63 -6.46 21.09
CA GLN A 168 -9.70 -5.85 20.30
C GLN A 168 -9.16 -5.01 19.15
N PHE A 169 -8.04 -4.31 19.37
CA PHE A 169 -7.36 -3.56 18.31
C PHE A 169 -6.85 -4.49 17.20
N LEU A 170 -6.14 -5.57 17.53
CA LEU A 170 -5.67 -6.54 16.53
C LEU A 170 -6.82 -7.20 15.77
N ILE A 171 -7.90 -7.60 16.46
CA ILE A 171 -9.09 -8.17 15.81
C ILE A 171 -9.65 -7.17 14.80
N LYS A 172 -9.75 -5.89 15.17
CA LYS A 172 -10.20 -4.84 14.26
C LYS A 172 -9.26 -4.71 13.05
N CYS A 173 -7.95 -4.70 13.27
CA CYS A 173 -6.96 -4.68 12.17
C CYS A 173 -7.15 -5.85 11.20
N ILE A 174 -7.35 -7.07 11.71
CA ILE A 174 -7.55 -8.26 10.87
C ILE A 174 -8.85 -8.13 10.07
N LYS A 175 -9.98 -7.76 10.70
CA LYS A 175 -11.28 -7.57 10.01
C LYS A 175 -11.17 -6.53 8.89
N GLU A 176 -10.61 -5.36 9.18
CA GLU A 176 -10.47 -4.28 8.19
C GLU A 176 -9.51 -4.67 7.05
N THR A 177 -8.45 -5.44 7.34
CA THR A 177 -7.52 -5.93 6.32
C THR A 177 -8.17 -7.02 5.46
N SER A 178 -8.91 -7.95 6.08
CA SER A 178 -9.66 -9.00 5.37
C SER A 178 -10.67 -8.40 4.39
N ASN A 179 -11.43 -7.39 4.82
CA ASN A 179 -12.41 -6.71 3.96
C ASN A 179 -11.78 -6.06 2.72
N ARG A 180 -10.52 -5.60 2.83
CA ARG A 180 -9.77 -5.02 1.72
C ARG A 180 -9.18 -6.07 0.78
N ILE A 181 -8.85 -7.25 1.31
CA ILE A 181 -8.33 -8.37 0.52
C ILE A 181 -9.46 -9.08 -0.23
N SER A 182 -10.65 -9.26 0.36
CA SER A 182 -11.75 -10.10 -0.15
C SER A 182 -12.46 -9.61 -1.44
N GLN A 183 -11.93 -8.62 -2.16
CA GLN A 183 -12.32 -8.32 -3.55
C GLN A 183 -11.71 -9.37 -4.50
N PRO A 184 -12.09 -9.52 -5.79
CA PRO A 184 -11.85 -10.76 -6.54
C PRO A 184 -10.34 -11.03 -6.75
N VAL A 185 -9.75 -11.68 -5.75
CA VAL A 185 -8.34 -12.03 -5.69
C VAL A 185 -8.05 -13.10 -6.73
N ASP A 186 -9.02 -13.93 -7.12
CA ASP A 186 -8.77 -15.06 -8.02
C ASP A 186 -8.21 -14.62 -9.37
N ALA A 187 -8.81 -13.61 -10.00
CA ALA A 187 -8.29 -13.07 -11.25
C ALA A 187 -6.89 -12.44 -11.06
N LEU A 188 -6.67 -11.76 -9.94
CA LEU A 188 -5.38 -11.13 -9.61
C LEU A 188 -4.29 -12.17 -9.24
N ASN A 189 -4.69 -13.25 -8.56
CA ASN A 189 -3.90 -14.43 -8.22
C ASN A 189 -3.59 -15.27 -9.46
N MET A 190 -4.34 -15.13 -10.53
CA MET A 190 -3.98 -15.72 -11.81
C MET A 190 -2.97 -14.83 -12.56
N ILE A 191 -3.02 -13.51 -12.40
CA ILE A 191 -2.04 -12.60 -13.03
C ILE A 191 -0.62 -12.88 -12.52
N LYS A 192 -0.42 -13.28 -11.26
CA LYS A 192 0.91 -13.69 -10.76
C LYS A 192 1.54 -14.84 -11.54
N ASN A 193 0.76 -15.66 -12.24
CA ASN A 193 1.31 -16.74 -13.06
C ASN A 193 2.03 -16.22 -14.31
N PHE A 194 1.89 -14.93 -14.63
CA PHE A 194 2.70 -14.24 -15.63
C PHE A 194 3.96 -13.57 -15.08
N SER A 195 4.25 -13.70 -13.78
CA SER A 195 5.52 -13.18 -13.26
C SER A 195 6.69 -13.94 -13.88
N PRO A 196 7.84 -13.29 -14.14
CA PRO A 196 8.97 -13.96 -14.78
C PRO A 196 9.43 -15.20 -14.02
N ALA A 197 9.42 -15.13 -12.68
CA ALA A 197 9.75 -16.26 -11.81
C ALA A 197 8.80 -17.45 -11.99
N ASN A 198 7.51 -17.20 -12.19
CA ASN A 198 6.51 -18.27 -12.38
C ASN A 198 6.52 -18.80 -13.82
N ILE A 199 6.69 -17.94 -14.82
CA ILE A 199 6.78 -18.35 -16.24
C ILE A 199 7.98 -19.28 -16.47
N LEU A 200 9.12 -18.96 -15.86
CA LEU A 200 10.36 -19.73 -16.00
C LEU A 200 10.38 -21.01 -15.14
N ASN A 201 9.37 -21.22 -14.29
CA ASN A 201 9.28 -22.40 -13.46
C ASN A 201 8.87 -23.64 -14.28
N VAL A 202 9.47 -24.78 -13.97
CA VAL A 202 9.18 -26.07 -14.62
C VAL A 202 7.74 -26.53 -14.37
N ASN A 203 7.14 -26.11 -13.25
CA ASN A 203 5.78 -26.52 -12.84
C ASN A 203 4.66 -25.57 -13.30
N SER A 204 4.95 -24.57 -14.13
CA SER A 204 3.95 -23.61 -14.60
C SER A 204 2.95 -24.28 -15.56
N ASP A 205 1.67 -24.33 -15.18
CA ASP A 205 0.61 -24.83 -16.05
C ASP A 205 -0.12 -23.67 -16.76
N PHE A 206 -0.43 -23.87 -18.04
CA PHE A 206 -1.17 -22.92 -18.87
C PHE A 206 -2.60 -22.72 -18.37
N THR A 207 -3.21 -23.74 -17.76
CA THR A 207 -4.59 -23.67 -17.25
C THR A 207 -4.75 -22.71 -16.07
N LEU A 208 -3.65 -22.38 -15.39
CA LEU A 208 -3.62 -21.45 -14.26
C LEU A 208 -3.57 -19.97 -14.70
N LEU A 209 -3.40 -19.70 -15.99
CA LEU A 209 -3.43 -18.35 -16.52
C LEU A 209 -4.87 -17.79 -16.53
N PRO A 210 -5.06 -16.47 -16.44
CA PRO A 210 -6.39 -15.87 -16.47
C PRO A 210 -6.93 -15.81 -17.90
N LEU A 211 -7.31 -16.97 -18.43
CA LEU A 211 -7.78 -17.16 -19.81
C LEU A 211 -9.05 -16.35 -20.13
N SER A 212 -9.79 -15.91 -19.11
CA SER A 212 -10.94 -15.00 -19.24
C SER A 212 -10.59 -13.63 -19.83
N PHE A 213 -9.31 -13.22 -19.82
CA PHE A 213 -8.89 -11.95 -20.44
C PHE A 213 -8.55 -12.06 -21.94
N VAL A 214 -8.60 -13.26 -22.52
CA VAL A 214 -8.42 -13.47 -23.96
C VAL A 214 -9.66 -12.96 -24.70
N ASP A 215 -9.45 -12.07 -25.68
CA ASP A 215 -10.56 -11.46 -26.45
C ASP A 215 -11.30 -12.45 -27.35
N ASP A 216 -10.57 -13.42 -27.89
CA ASP A 216 -11.08 -14.40 -28.84
C ASP A 216 -10.70 -15.81 -28.37
N ILE A 217 -11.72 -16.59 -28.00
CA ILE A 217 -11.58 -17.97 -27.51
C ILE A 217 -10.87 -18.85 -28.55
N SER A 218 -11.01 -18.57 -29.85
CA SER A 218 -10.34 -19.32 -30.92
C SER A 218 -8.82 -19.15 -30.91
N MET A 219 -8.29 -18.09 -30.26
CA MET A 219 -6.86 -17.85 -30.14
C MET A 219 -6.22 -18.61 -28.98
N ILE A 220 -7.00 -19.21 -28.07
CA ILE A 220 -6.46 -19.87 -26.86
C ILE A 220 -5.47 -20.98 -27.24
N ASP A 221 -5.82 -21.84 -28.20
CA ASP A 221 -4.94 -22.92 -28.66
C ASP A 221 -3.64 -22.39 -29.27
N THR A 222 -3.72 -21.27 -30.00
CA THR A 222 -2.55 -20.61 -30.58
C THR A 222 -1.65 -20.05 -29.47
N ILE A 223 -2.23 -19.42 -28.46
CA ILE A 223 -1.51 -18.88 -27.30
C ILE A 223 -0.85 -20.02 -26.50
N GLN A 224 -1.56 -21.13 -26.29
CA GLN A 224 -1.03 -22.31 -25.61
C GLN A 224 0.17 -22.90 -26.35
N GLU A 225 0.10 -22.99 -27.68
CA GLU A 225 1.24 -23.47 -28.47
C GLU A 225 2.43 -22.51 -28.36
N LYS A 226 2.19 -21.19 -28.39
CA LYS A 226 3.26 -20.20 -28.17
C LYS A 226 3.85 -20.27 -26.77
N TRP A 227 3.04 -20.56 -25.76
CA TRP A 227 3.49 -20.78 -24.39
C TRP A 227 4.46 -21.97 -24.31
N ARG A 228 4.14 -23.10 -24.96
CA ARG A 228 5.03 -24.28 -25.01
C ARG A 228 6.37 -23.96 -25.67
N ILE A 229 6.35 -23.27 -26.81
CA ILE A 229 7.57 -22.86 -27.54
C ILE A 229 8.41 -21.90 -26.69
N MET A 230 7.79 -20.96 -25.99
CA MET A 230 8.51 -20.00 -25.15
C MET A 230 9.32 -20.69 -24.06
N ARG A 231 8.78 -21.76 -23.45
CA ARG A 231 9.45 -22.49 -22.35
C ARG A 231 10.71 -23.25 -22.77
N VAL A 232 10.84 -23.59 -24.06
CA VAL A 232 12.04 -24.24 -24.61
C VAL A 232 12.98 -23.25 -25.27
N THR A 233 12.58 -21.98 -25.38
CA THR A 233 13.40 -20.93 -25.97
C THR A 233 14.44 -20.47 -24.96
N ASP A 234 15.68 -20.26 -25.40
CA ASP A 234 16.75 -19.72 -24.57
C ASP A 234 16.57 -18.21 -24.34
N LEU A 235 15.67 -17.90 -23.40
CA LEU A 235 15.41 -16.53 -22.97
C LEU A 235 16.57 -15.95 -22.16
N ILE A 236 17.40 -16.78 -21.53
CA ILE A 236 18.54 -16.34 -20.72
C ILE A 236 19.55 -15.61 -21.61
N THR A 237 19.93 -16.24 -22.73
CA THR A 237 20.83 -15.64 -23.70
C THR A 237 20.21 -14.40 -24.36
N TYR A 238 18.91 -14.42 -24.66
CA TYR A 238 18.21 -13.26 -25.23
C TYR A 238 18.25 -12.02 -24.31
N PHE A 239 18.11 -12.22 -23.01
CA PHE A 239 18.21 -11.14 -22.01
C PHE A 239 19.66 -10.89 -21.53
N ASN A 240 20.69 -11.34 -22.25
CA ASN A 240 22.10 -11.15 -21.88
C ASN A 240 22.43 -11.62 -20.44
N ASN A 241 21.81 -12.71 -19.98
CA ASN A 241 21.89 -13.23 -18.60
C ASN A 241 21.28 -12.32 -17.51
N GLU A 242 20.63 -11.21 -17.88
CA GLU A 242 19.98 -10.27 -16.96
C GLU A 242 18.46 -10.27 -17.17
N ILE A 243 17.81 -11.35 -16.75
CA ILE A 243 16.35 -11.44 -16.82
C ILE A 243 15.75 -10.44 -15.81
N PRO A 244 14.82 -9.56 -16.22
CA PRO A 244 14.16 -8.62 -15.33
C PRO A 244 13.12 -9.34 -14.44
N ILE A 245 13.58 -10.11 -13.46
CA ILE A 245 12.74 -10.95 -12.58
C ILE A 245 11.76 -10.09 -11.75
N ILE A 246 12.20 -8.90 -11.35
CA ILE A 246 11.45 -7.98 -10.50
C ILE A 246 10.42 -7.17 -11.32
N ASP A 247 10.65 -6.99 -12.62
CA ASP A 247 9.80 -6.15 -13.48
C ASP A 247 9.12 -7.01 -14.56
N GLY A 248 7.98 -7.59 -14.20
CA GLY A 248 7.18 -8.42 -15.10
C GLY A 248 6.74 -7.69 -16.38
N CYS A 249 6.46 -6.39 -16.30
CA CYS A 249 6.10 -5.58 -17.46
C CYS A 249 7.27 -5.47 -18.44
N ARG A 250 8.48 -5.19 -17.96
CA ARG A 250 9.68 -5.13 -18.79
C ARG A 250 10.04 -6.49 -19.38
N PHE A 251 9.89 -7.57 -18.61
CA PHE A 251 10.05 -8.93 -19.11
C PHE A 251 9.11 -9.21 -20.29
N LEU A 252 7.81 -8.99 -20.10
CA LEU A 252 6.79 -9.26 -21.12
C LEU A 252 6.91 -8.36 -22.35
N ALA A 253 7.37 -7.11 -22.18
CA ALA A 253 7.72 -6.23 -23.30
C ALA A 253 8.89 -6.81 -24.11
N GLY A 254 9.92 -7.35 -23.45
CA GLY A 254 11.01 -8.07 -24.13
C GLY A 254 10.52 -9.30 -24.90
N ILE A 255 9.57 -10.06 -24.34
CA ILE A 255 8.94 -11.20 -25.03
C ILE A 255 8.09 -10.74 -26.23
N TYR A 256 7.42 -9.59 -26.12
CA TYR A 256 6.66 -9.00 -27.24
C TYR A 256 7.58 -8.64 -28.43
N GLU A 257 8.77 -8.13 -28.13
CA GLU A 257 9.77 -7.73 -29.12
C GLU A 257 10.57 -8.91 -29.69
N TYR A 258 10.56 -10.07 -29.02
CA TYR A 258 11.30 -11.24 -29.43
C TYR A 258 10.98 -11.64 -30.88
N ARG A 259 12.02 -11.75 -31.70
CA ARG A 259 11.95 -12.16 -33.11
C ARG A 259 12.70 -13.47 -33.31
N ASN A 260 12.14 -14.32 -34.16
CA ASN A 260 12.85 -15.50 -34.62
C ASN A 260 13.87 -15.17 -35.72
N SER A 261 14.59 -16.19 -36.18
CA SER A 261 15.56 -16.09 -37.26
C SER A 261 14.96 -15.54 -38.58
N CYS A 262 13.64 -15.59 -38.75
CA CYS A 262 12.93 -15.02 -39.90
C CYS A 262 12.44 -13.58 -39.65
N GLY A 263 12.77 -12.96 -38.50
CA GLY A 263 12.33 -11.62 -38.13
C GLY A 263 10.89 -11.52 -37.62
N ASN A 264 10.17 -12.64 -37.50
CA ASN A 264 8.76 -12.68 -37.07
C ASN A 264 8.64 -12.68 -35.54
N GLN A 265 7.68 -11.90 -35.03
CA GLN A 265 7.36 -11.84 -33.60
C GLN A 265 6.52 -13.06 -33.18
N ILE A 266 7.19 -14.16 -32.80
CA ILE A 266 6.51 -15.43 -32.49
C ILE A 266 5.56 -15.31 -31.29
N PHE A 267 5.97 -14.57 -30.25
CA PHE A 267 5.24 -14.49 -28.98
C PHE A 267 4.29 -13.29 -28.87
N LYS A 268 4.08 -12.56 -29.97
CA LYS A 268 3.31 -11.31 -29.99
C LYS A 268 1.94 -11.42 -29.31
N ASN A 269 1.16 -12.46 -29.63
CA ASN A 269 -0.20 -12.63 -29.10
C ASN A 269 -0.18 -13.02 -27.62
N LEU A 270 0.76 -13.90 -27.23
CA LEU A 270 0.97 -14.29 -25.83
C LEU A 270 1.37 -13.09 -24.98
N ALA A 271 2.34 -12.30 -25.45
CA ALA A 271 2.82 -11.12 -24.74
C ALA A 271 1.74 -10.02 -24.67
N LYS A 272 0.96 -9.80 -25.73
CA LYS A 272 -0.20 -8.87 -25.67
C LYS A 272 -1.24 -9.31 -24.64
N PHE A 273 -1.57 -10.59 -24.61
CA PHE A 273 -2.48 -11.16 -23.61
C PHE A 273 -1.96 -10.95 -22.19
N ALA A 274 -0.70 -11.30 -21.93
CA ALA A 274 -0.07 -11.11 -20.63
C ALA A 274 0.01 -9.63 -20.22
N LEU A 275 0.44 -8.73 -21.12
CA LEU A 275 0.52 -7.28 -20.88
C LEU A 275 -0.87 -6.68 -20.61
N LYS A 276 -1.91 -7.15 -21.28
CA LYS A 276 -3.30 -6.74 -21.02
C LYS A 276 -3.74 -7.18 -19.62
N ALA A 277 -3.43 -8.41 -19.21
CA ALA A 277 -3.71 -8.86 -17.86
C ALA A 277 -2.94 -8.02 -16.82
N TYR A 278 -1.66 -7.72 -17.08
CA TYR A 278 -0.82 -6.84 -16.23
C TYR A 278 -1.28 -5.38 -16.17
N SER A 279 -2.04 -4.90 -17.15
CA SER A 279 -2.58 -3.53 -17.15
C SER A 279 -3.68 -3.32 -16.09
N LEU A 280 -4.18 -4.39 -15.48
CA LEU A 280 -5.13 -4.30 -14.38
C LEU A 280 -4.44 -3.82 -13.11
N HIS A 281 -4.84 -2.63 -12.67
CA HIS A 281 -4.34 -2.09 -11.41
C HIS A 281 -4.90 -2.86 -10.22
N ILE A 282 -3.99 -3.33 -9.37
CA ILE A 282 -4.31 -4.11 -8.16
C ILE A 282 -4.76 -3.21 -7.01
N SER A 283 -4.55 -1.89 -7.12
CA SER A 283 -4.95 -0.94 -6.09
C SER A 283 -5.34 0.42 -6.66
N ASN A 284 -6.12 1.17 -5.88
CA ASN A 284 -6.53 2.53 -6.19
C ASN A 284 -5.40 3.56 -6.06
N THR A 285 -4.17 3.16 -5.71
CA THR A 285 -3.05 4.11 -5.50
C THR A 285 -2.71 4.88 -6.77
N CYS A 286 -2.92 4.31 -7.96
CA CYS A 286 -2.83 5.03 -9.23
C CYS A 286 -3.80 6.23 -9.27
N LEU A 287 -5.04 6.03 -8.83
CA LEU A 287 -6.06 7.09 -8.76
C LEU A 287 -5.71 8.11 -7.67
N GLU A 288 -5.29 7.66 -6.49
CA GLU A 288 -4.85 8.56 -5.41
C GLU A 288 -3.69 9.47 -5.86
N ARG A 289 -2.74 8.94 -6.64
CA ARG A 289 -1.65 9.76 -7.22
C ARG A 289 -2.20 10.82 -8.18
N ILE A 290 -3.16 10.47 -9.03
CA ILE A 290 -3.82 11.44 -9.92
C ILE A 290 -4.57 12.50 -9.10
N PHE A 291 -5.29 12.10 -8.04
CA PHE A 291 -5.96 13.02 -7.13
C PHE A 291 -4.98 13.93 -6.37
N PHE A 292 -3.83 13.40 -5.95
CA PHE A 292 -2.76 14.21 -5.35
C PHE A 292 -2.20 15.23 -6.34
N ARG A 293 -1.94 14.83 -7.60
CA ARG A 293 -1.53 15.75 -8.67
C ARG A 293 -2.59 16.81 -8.93
N LEU A 294 -3.87 16.41 -8.97
CA LEU A 294 -5.02 17.30 -9.08
C LEU A 294 -5.04 18.34 -7.96
N ALA A 295 -4.82 17.93 -6.71
CA ALA A 295 -4.77 18.84 -5.56
C ALA A 295 -3.60 19.83 -5.66
N HIS A 296 -2.47 19.43 -6.23
CA HIS A 296 -1.34 20.33 -6.47
C HIS A 296 -1.63 21.35 -7.58
N ILE A 297 -2.32 20.94 -8.65
CA ILE A 297 -2.72 21.84 -9.74
C ILE A 297 -3.83 22.80 -9.26
N LYS A 298 -4.83 22.27 -8.55
CA LYS A 298 -5.92 23.04 -7.94
C LYS A 298 -5.53 23.54 -6.56
N SER A 299 -4.73 24.60 -6.50
CA SER A 299 -4.48 25.31 -5.25
C SER A 299 -5.68 26.17 -4.82
N LYS A 300 -5.71 26.64 -3.56
CA LYS A 300 -6.76 27.56 -3.07
C LYS A 300 -6.92 28.80 -3.97
N CYS A 301 -5.84 29.29 -4.57
CA CYS A 301 -5.84 30.42 -5.50
C CYS A 301 -6.20 30.03 -6.94
N ARG A 302 -6.11 28.74 -7.32
CA ARG A 302 -6.31 28.21 -8.68
C ARG A 302 -7.43 27.16 -8.73
N ASN A 303 -8.57 27.44 -8.07
CA ASN A 303 -9.67 26.47 -7.97
C ASN A 303 -10.73 26.58 -9.09
N ARG A 304 -10.74 27.68 -9.87
CA ARG A 304 -11.73 27.95 -10.94
C ARG A 304 -11.22 27.60 -12.35
N MET A 305 -10.45 26.53 -12.47
CA MET A 305 -9.93 26.08 -13.76
C MET A 305 -10.98 25.26 -14.52
N ASN A 306 -11.10 25.47 -15.83
CA ASN A 306 -11.94 24.63 -16.69
C ASN A 306 -11.40 23.18 -16.69
N ILE A 307 -12.32 22.21 -16.82
CA ILE A 307 -12.04 20.77 -16.86
C ILE A 307 -11.05 20.42 -17.97
N ASP A 308 -11.19 21.02 -19.16
CA ASP A 308 -10.29 20.74 -20.30
C ASP A 308 -8.85 21.17 -20.02
N MET A 309 -8.68 22.35 -19.42
CA MET A 309 -7.38 22.87 -19.02
C MET A 309 -6.77 22.00 -17.91
N LEU A 310 -7.58 21.62 -16.93
CA LEU A 310 -7.16 20.74 -15.84
C LEU A 310 -6.71 19.37 -16.36
N SER A 311 -7.51 18.77 -17.25
CA SER A 311 -7.19 17.50 -17.92
C SER A 311 -5.88 17.59 -18.71
N SER A 312 -5.70 18.68 -19.47
CA SER A 312 -4.49 18.92 -20.25
C SER A 312 -3.25 19.05 -19.36
N LEU A 313 -3.34 19.80 -18.25
CA LEU A 313 -2.22 19.95 -17.31
C LEU A 313 -1.85 18.64 -16.60
N ILE A 314 -2.84 17.83 -16.21
CA ILE A 314 -2.58 16.51 -15.63
C ILE A 314 -1.87 15.62 -16.64
N ARG A 315 -2.32 15.61 -17.90
CA ARG A 315 -1.71 14.82 -18.98
C ARG A 315 -0.26 15.25 -19.20
N ILE A 316 -0.01 16.55 -19.41
CA ILE A 316 1.35 17.08 -19.59
C ILE A 316 2.25 16.67 -18.43
N LYS A 317 1.82 16.91 -17.19
CA LYS A 317 2.61 16.57 -16.00
C LYS A 317 2.88 15.07 -15.88
N THR A 318 1.87 14.25 -16.13
CA THR A 318 2.01 12.78 -16.09
C THR A 318 2.95 12.29 -17.18
N THR A 319 2.87 12.85 -18.39
CA THR A 319 3.74 12.50 -19.52
C THR A 319 5.20 12.86 -19.22
N LEU A 320 5.47 14.06 -18.71
CA LEU A 320 6.82 14.49 -18.33
C LEU A 320 7.43 13.59 -17.25
N GLU A 321 6.63 13.21 -16.25
CA GLU A 321 7.03 12.26 -15.20
C GLU A 321 7.38 10.88 -15.78
N VAL A 322 6.60 10.37 -16.73
CA VAL A 322 6.85 9.07 -17.40
C VAL A 322 8.17 9.09 -18.19
N TYR A 323 8.48 10.22 -18.83
CA TYR A 323 9.75 10.39 -19.55
C TYR A 323 10.92 10.77 -18.62
N GLU A 324 10.71 10.86 -17.30
CA GLU A 324 11.70 11.34 -16.33
C GLU A 324 12.31 12.71 -16.72
N THR A 325 11.51 13.57 -17.35
CA THR A 325 11.92 14.90 -17.84
C THR A 325 11.22 16.02 -17.06
N SER A 326 11.90 17.16 -16.92
CA SER A 326 11.29 18.38 -16.36
C SER A 326 10.77 19.28 -17.48
N CYS A 327 9.83 20.18 -17.15
CA CYS A 327 9.33 21.19 -18.09
C CYS A 327 10.46 22.01 -18.72
N ASP A 328 11.52 22.28 -17.94
CA ASP A 328 12.66 23.11 -18.36
C ASP A 328 13.54 22.42 -19.42
N LYS A 329 13.47 21.09 -19.50
CA LYS A 329 14.26 20.27 -20.42
C LYS A 329 13.40 19.67 -21.54
N TYR A 330 12.09 19.96 -21.53
CA TYR A 330 11.18 19.40 -22.50
C TYR A 330 11.28 20.17 -23.83
N GLU A 331 11.74 19.49 -24.87
CA GLU A 331 11.77 20.03 -26.22
C GLU A 331 10.52 19.59 -26.99
N PRO A 332 9.59 20.50 -27.32
CA PRO A 332 8.42 20.16 -28.11
C PRO A 332 8.83 19.76 -29.53
N THR A 333 8.19 18.73 -30.09
CA THR A 333 8.45 18.31 -31.47
C THR A 333 8.01 19.38 -32.48
N ALA A 334 8.56 19.34 -33.70
CA ALA A 334 8.17 20.25 -34.77
C ALA A 334 6.66 20.20 -35.08
N GLU A 335 6.05 19.01 -34.96
CA GLU A 335 4.60 18.83 -35.09
C GLU A 335 3.83 19.53 -33.95
N MET A 336 4.33 19.49 -32.72
CA MET A 336 3.70 20.15 -31.56
C MET A 336 3.73 21.67 -31.65
N LEU A 337 4.82 22.24 -32.18
CA LEU A 337 4.96 23.68 -32.43
C LEU A 337 4.03 24.19 -33.54
N SER A 338 3.58 23.30 -34.43
CA SER A 338 2.58 23.65 -35.45
C SER A 338 1.17 23.85 -34.87
N TYR A 339 0.88 23.24 -33.71
CA TYR A 339 -0.38 23.40 -32.98
C TYR A 339 -0.26 24.51 -31.93
N ASN A 340 -0.58 25.73 -32.37
CA ASN A 340 -0.90 26.90 -31.55
C ASN A 340 0.04 27.21 -30.36
N LEU A 341 1.02 28.09 -30.61
CA LEU A 341 2.02 28.63 -29.68
C LEU A 341 1.48 29.08 -28.31
N SER A 342 0.19 29.45 -28.23
CA SER A 342 -0.43 29.96 -27.00
C SER A 342 -0.59 28.92 -25.87
N ILE A 343 -0.58 27.61 -26.18
CA ILE A 343 -0.64 26.54 -25.17
C ILE A 343 0.73 26.36 -24.47
N TYR A 344 1.83 26.51 -25.20
CA TYR A 344 3.18 26.25 -24.68
C TYR A 344 3.75 27.44 -23.89
N VAL A 345 3.27 28.67 -24.15
CA VAL A 345 3.58 29.83 -23.30
C VAL A 345 3.04 29.64 -21.87
N ILE A 346 1.94 28.91 -21.69
CA ILE A 346 1.40 28.59 -20.35
C ILE A 346 2.28 27.58 -19.62
N ILE A 347 2.93 26.65 -20.32
CA ILE A 347 3.83 25.66 -19.71
C ILE A 347 5.05 26.34 -19.09
N LEU A 348 5.56 27.41 -19.71
CA LEU A 348 6.66 28.24 -19.17
C LEU A 348 6.23 29.19 -18.05
N LEU A 349 4.93 29.45 -17.86
CA LEU A 349 4.41 30.33 -16.81
C LEU A 349 3.95 29.57 -15.55
N VAL A 350 3.97 28.22 -15.58
CA VAL A 350 3.49 27.35 -14.48
C VAL A 350 4.64 26.67 -13.72
N SER A 351 5.89 26.75 -14.22
CA SER A 351 7.11 26.59 -13.41
C SER A 351 7.21 27.70 -12.38
#